data_AF-A0A059WXG4-F1
#
_entry.id   AF-A0A059WXG4-F1
#
_cell.length_a   1.000
_cell.length_b   1.000
_cell.length_c   1.000
_cell.angle_alpha   90.00
_cell.angle_beta   90.00
_cell.angle_gamma   90.00
#
_symmetry.space_group_name_H-M   'P 1'
#
loop_
_entity.id
_entity.type
_entity.pdbx_description
1 polymer ?
#
loop_
_entity_poly.entity_id
_entity_poly.type
_entity_poly.pdbx_seq_one_letter_code
_entity_poly.pdbx_strand_id
1 'polypeptide(L)'
;MAICGDGATSNGRWHEALNTSAVFRLPVVWVVNNNQFAYSTPNAKEFAVPTIAERGSAYGIPGIRVDGTDVLEVYGVAREAVERARRGDGPTLIEAVSLRWRGHAGHDPAKYVPRELLEHYMLSKDPVKNFEQYLKDQGVVTDEDVAEIQARVEREFEEGHEYALASPFPEPGDVTKGWWVEDGYWVGEPGRGGGTEAS
;
A
#
# COMPACT_ATOMS: atom_id res chain seq x y z
N MET A 1 -1.47 -9.66 4.91
CA MET A 1 -1.29 -9.02 3.59
C MET A 1 0.14 -8.50 3.52
N ALA A 2 0.80 -8.57 2.37
CA ALA A 2 2.14 -8.04 2.16
C ALA A 2 2.12 -7.09 0.95
N ILE A 3 2.65 -5.87 1.12
CA ILE A 3 2.56 -4.79 0.14
C ILE A 3 3.97 -4.37 -0.29
N CYS A 4 4.17 -4.19 -1.59
CA CYS A 4 5.42 -3.66 -2.12
C CYS A 4 5.18 -2.85 -3.42
N GLY A 5 6.21 -2.17 -3.91
CA GLY A 5 6.17 -1.48 -5.21
C GLY A 5 6.56 -2.38 -6.38
N ASP A 6 6.34 -1.91 -7.60
CA ASP A 6 6.72 -2.60 -8.85
C ASP A 6 8.19 -3.06 -8.89
N GLY A 7 9.15 -2.18 -8.56
CA GLY A 7 10.58 -2.54 -8.51
C GLY A 7 10.95 -3.63 -7.50
N ALA A 8 10.21 -3.75 -6.39
CA ALA A 8 10.47 -4.82 -5.42
C ALA A 8 10.24 -6.21 -6.01
N THR A 9 9.42 -6.31 -7.06
CA THR A 9 9.11 -7.57 -7.72
C THR A 9 10.30 -8.15 -8.49
N SER A 10 11.31 -7.36 -8.82
CA SER A 10 12.55 -7.86 -9.46
C SER A 10 13.54 -8.46 -8.45
N ASN A 11 13.23 -8.42 -7.15
CA ASN A 11 14.08 -9.02 -6.13
C ASN A 11 13.87 -10.55 -6.04
N GLY A 12 14.94 -11.33 -6.00
CA GLY A 12 14.85 -12.80 -5.87
C GLY A 12 14.04 -13.26 -4.65
N ARG A 13 14.16 -12.56 -3.52
CA ARG A 13 13.41 -12.88 -2.28
C ARG A 13 11.90 -12.73 -2.45
N TRP A 14 11.45 -11.82 -3.32
CA TRP A 14 10.04 -11.67 -3.64
C TRP A 14 9.51 -12.94 -4.32
N HIS A 15 10.26 -13.46 -5.30
CA HIS A 15 9.92 -14.71 -5.98
C HIS A 15 9.97 -15.93 -5.06
N GLU A 16 10.98 -16.03 -4.19
CA GLU A 16 11.10 -17.10 -3.19
C GLU A 16 9.92 -17.09 -2.21
N ALA A 17 9.51 -15.90 -1.74
CA ALA A 17 8.38 -15.76 -0.83
C ALA A 17 7.04 -16.10 -1.48
N LEU A 18 6.81 -15.66 -2.73
CA LEU A 18 5.62 -16.03 -3.50
C LEU A 18 5.52 -17.55 -3.67
N ASN A 19 6.60 -18.19 -4.14
CA ASN A 19 6.65 -19.63 -4.34
C ASN A 19 6.40 -20.39 -3.02
N THR A 20 7.07 -19.98 -1.95
CA THR A 20 6.90 -20.58 -0.61
C THR A 20 5.45 -20.47 -0.15
N SER A 21 4.84 -19.29 -0.30
CA SER A 21 3.43 -19.08 0.09
C SER A 21 2.46 -19.94 -0.73
N ALA A 22 2.76 -20.19 -2.01
CA ALA A 22 1.96 -21.02 -2.88
C ALA A 22 2.04 -22.51 -2.49
N VAL A 23 3.26 -23.05 -2.33
CA VAL A 23 3.51 -24.45 -1.96
C VAL A 23 2.85 -24.81 -0.64
N PHE A 24 2.95 -23.93 0.36
CA PHE A 24 2.35 -24.16 1.67
C PHE A 24 0.89 -23.69 1.78
N ARG A 25 0.30 -23.19 0.68
CA ARG A 25 -1.07 -22.62 0.66
C ARG A 25 -1.31 -21.62 1.79
N LEU A 26 -0.33 -20.75 2.05
CA LEU A 26 -0.41 -19.79 3.15
C LEU A 26 -1.52 -18.76 2.90
N PRO A 27 -2.18 -18.25 3.96
CA PRO A 27 -3.22 -17.24 3.85
C PRO A 27 -2.63 -15.84 3.62
N VAL A 28 -1.98 -15.62 2.48
CA VAL A 28 -1.29 -14.37 2.14
C VAL A 28 -1.92 -13.71 0.92
N VAL A 29 -2.22 -12.42 1.02
CA VAL A 29 -2.53 -11.58 -0.14
C VAL A 29 -1.31 -10.73 -0.43
N TRP A 30 -0.72 -10.91 -1.61
CA TRP A 30 0.39 -10.13 -2.14
C TRP A 30 -0.18 -8.97 -2.94
N VAL A 31 0.15 -7.74 -2.55
CA VAL A 31 -0.29 -6.54 -3.26
C VAL A 31 0.92 -5.79 -3.77
N VAL A 32 0.93 -5.54 -5.07
CA VAL A 32 1.94 -4.72 -5.73
C VAL A 32 1.28 -3.40 -6.10
N ASN A 33 1.71 -2.32 -5.44
CA ASN A 33 1.36 -0.97 -5.84
C ASN A 33 2.29 -0.56 -6.99
N ASN A 34 1.82 -0.82 -8.22
CA ASN A 34 2.57 -0.50 -9.43
C ASN A 34 2.35 0.97 -9.79
N ASN A 35 3.29 1.82 -9.41
CA ASN A 35 3.23 3.25 -9.64
C ASN A 35 3.97 3.69 -10.93
N GLN A 36 4.28 2.73 -11.80
CA GLN A 36 5.00 2.83 -13.07
C GLN A 36 6.52 3.01 -12.98
N PHE A 37 7.08 3.31 -11.80
CA PHE A 37 8.50 3.64 -11.65
C PHE A 37 9.13 3.14 -10.33
N ALA A 38 10.16 2.31 -10.47
CA ALA A 38 11.10 1.97 -9.41
C ALA A 38 12.17 3.07 -9.30
N TYR A 39 12.00 4.01 -8.36
CA TYR A 39 12.73 5.28 -8.35
C TYR A 39 12.54 5.99 -9.70
N SER A 40 13.53 5.92 -10.60
CA SER A 40 13.55 6.51 -11.94
C SER A 40 13.51 5.47 -13.07
N THR A 41 13.53 4.17 -12.74
CA THR A 41 13.46 3.08 -13.71
C THR A 41 11.99 2.81 -14.05
N PRO A 42 11.55 3.04 -15.31
CA PRO A 42 10.20 2.71 -15.73
C PRO A 42 10.01 1.18 -15.82
N ASN A 43 8.78 0.70 -15.65
CA ASN A 43 8.43 -0.74 -15.73
C ASN A 43 9.03 -1.47 -16.95
N ALA A 44 9.04 -0.85 -18.12
CA ALA A 44 9.58 -1.43 -19.35
C ALA A 44 11.10 -1.73 -19.29
N LYS A 45 11.81 -1.16 -18.32
CA LYS A 45 13.22 -1.45 -18.00
C LYS A 45 13.40 -2.29 -16.75
N GLU A 46 12.33 -2.51 -15.99
CA GLU A 46 12.33 -3.26 -14.74
C GLU A 46 12.03 -4.74 -14.99
N PHE A 47 11.09 -5.04 -15.88
CA PHE A 47 10.70 -6.42 -16.20
C PHE A 47 10.17 -6.58 -17.62
N ALA A 48 10.30 -7.80 -18.17
CA ALA A 48 9.89 -8.12 -19.54
C ALA A 48 8.45 -8.66 -19.64
N VAL A 49 7.85 -9.11 -18.53
CA VAL A 49 6.45 -9.54 -18.52
C VAL A 49 5.53 -8.33 -18.78
N PRO A 50 4.44 -8.47 -19.56
CA PRO A 50 3.52 -7.36 -19.82
C PRO A 50 2.91 -6.78 -18.55
N THR A 51 2.61 -7.63 -17.57
CA THR A 51 2.05 -7.26 -16.27
C THR A 51 2.70 -8.03 -15.13
N ILE A 52 2.69 -7.45 -13.94
CA ILE A 52 3.19 -8.14 -12.73
C ILE A 52 2.21 -9.25 -12.34
N ALA A 53 0.90 -9.03 -12.53
CA ALA A 53 -0.14 -10.03 -12.27
C ALA A 53 0.11 -11.36 -12.99
N GLU A 54 0.62 -11.35 -14.24
CA GLU A 54 0.94 -12.57 -15.00
C GLU A 54 1.95 -13.49 -14.29
N ARG A 55 2.81 -12.93 -13.43
CA ARG A 55 3.77 -13.73 -12.63
C ARG A 55 3.07 -14.68 -11.68
N GLY A 56 1.81 -14.43 -11.29
CA GLY A 56 1.03 -15.35 -10.47
C GLY A 56 0.97 -16.76 -11.07
N SER A 57 0.84 -16.86 -12.40
CA SER A 57 0.79 -18.14 -13.11
C SER A 57 2.06 -18.98 -12.95
N ALA A 58 3.23 -18.34 -12.87
CA ALA A 58 4.51 -19.03 -12.66
C ALA A 58 4.62 -19.70 -11.27
N TYR A 59 3.77 -19.29 -10.32
CA TYR A 59 3.68 -19.87 -8.97
C TYR A 59 2.41 -20.69 -8.75
N GLY A 60 1.56 -20.84 -9.77
CA GLY A 60 0.28 -21.54 -9.65
C GLY A 60 -0.73 -20.81 -8.75
N ILE A 61 -0.66 -19.47 -8.67
CA ILE A 61 -1.57 -18.64 -7.86
C ILE A 61 -2.33 -17.67 -8.75
N PRO A 62 -3.55 -17.24 -8.36
CA PRO A 62 -4.26 -16.19 -9.07
C PRO A 62 -3.45 -14.88 -9.09
N GLY A 63 -3.35 -14.28 -10.28
CA GLY A 63 -2.77 -12.96 -10.49
C GLY A 63 -3.82 -12.03 -11.08
N ILE A 64 -4.16 -10.95 -10.38
CA ILE A 64 -5.24 -10.04 -10.74
C ILE A 64 -4.66 -8.64 -10.88
N ARG A 65 -4.92 -7.98 -12.01
CA ARG A 65 -4.53 -6.60 -12.24
C ARG A 65 -5.78 -5.72 -12.16
N VAL A 66 -5.70 -4.63 -11.42
CA VAL A 66 -6.81 -3.68 -11.19
C VAL A 66 -6.37 -2.25 -11.47
N ASP A 67 -7.32 -1.36 -11.78
CA ASP A 67 -7.08 0.07 -11.71
C ASP A 67 -6.87 0.47 -10.24
N GLY A 68 -5.63 0.76 -9.87
CA GLY A 68 -5.26 1.15 -8.51
C GLY A 68 -5.77 2.53 -8.11
N THR A 69 -6.42 3.27 -9.03
CA THR A 69 -7.09 4.54 -8.76
C THR A 69 -8.61 4.40 -8.61
N ASP A 70 -9.16 3.20 -8.82
CA ASP A 70 -10.56 2.87 -8.53
C ASP A 70 -10.65 2.16 -7.16
N VAL A 71 -11.14 2.88 -6.15
CA VAL A 71 -11.25 2.38 -4.78
C VAL A 71 -12.19 1.17 -4.69
N LEU A 72 -13.26 1.14 -5.48
CA LEU A 72 -14.25 0.07 -5.44
C LEU A 72 -13.72 -1.20 -6.10
N GLU A 73 -13.00 -1.07 -7.22
CA GLU A 73 -12.33 -2.19 -7.88
C GLU A 73 -11.28 -2.81 -6.95
N VAL A 74 -10.40 -1.98 -6.37
CA VAL A 74 -9.37 -2.42 -5.42
C VAL A 74 -10.01 -3.12 -4.22
N TYR A 75 -11.06 -2.53 -3.64
CA TYR A 75 -11.77 -3.14 -2.51
C TYR A 75 -12.39 -4.48 -2.87
N GLY A 76 -13.08 -4.58 -4.01
CA GLY A 76 -13.73 -5.81 -4.46
C GLY A 76 -12.75 -6.96 -4.62
N VAL A 77 -11.64 -6.72 -5.33
CA VAL A 77 -10.60 -7.73 -5.56
C VAL A 77 -9.85 -8.08 -4.27
N ALA A 78 -9.52 -7.09 -3.44
CA ALA A 78 -8.87 -7.35 -2.16
C ALA A 78 -9.76 -8.18 -1.22
N ARG A 79 -11.07 -7.89 -1.17
CA ARG A 79 -12.03 -8.65 -0.38
C ARG A 79 -12.07 -10.12 -0.81
N GLU A 80 -12.21 -10.40 -2.11
CA GLU A 80 -12.22 -11.77 -2.62
C GLU A 80 -10.91 -12.52 -2.32
N ALA A 81 -9.76 -11.87 -2.52
CA ALA A 81 -8.45 -12.43 -2.22
C ALA A 81 -8.28 -12.75 -0.73
N VAL A 82 -8.76 -11.86 0.15
CA VAL A 82 -8.73 -12.07 1.62
C VAL A 82 -9.63 -13.23 2.02
N GLU A 83 -10.84 -13.31 1.45
CA GLU A 83 -11.76 -14.43 1.71
C GLU A 83 -11.17 -15.76 1.23
N ARG A 84 -10.58 -15.80 0.04
CA ARG A 84 -9.85 -16.95 -0.50
C ARG A 84 -8.74 -17.41 0.45
N ALA A 85 -7.89 -16.48 0.88
CA ALA A 85 -6.81 -16.75 1.81
C ALA A 85 -7.34 -17.33 3.14
N ARG A 86 -8.40 -16.73 3.70
CA ARG A 86 -9.01 -17.17 4.96
C ARG A 86 -9.65 -18.55 4.89
N ARG A 87 -10.17 -18.97 3.74
CA ARG A 87 -10.72 -20.33 3.53
C ARG A 87 -9.64 -21.40 3.28
N GLY A 88 -8.35 -21.04 3.27
CA GLY A 88 -7.25 -21.98 3.04
C GLY A 88 -7.02 -22.31 1.57
N ASP A 89 -7.56 -21.51 0.66
CA ASP A 89 -7.40 -21.70 -0.78
C ASP A 89 -6.05 -21.15 -1.31
N GLY A 90 -5.17 -20.74 -0.40
CA GLY A 90 -3.83 -20.25 -0.70
C GLY A 90 -3.79 -18.76 -1.07
N PRO A 91 -2.63 -18.28 -1.55
CA PRO A 91 -2.39 -16.87 -1.74
C PRO A 91 -2.98 -16.33 -3.05
N THR A 92 -3.02 -15.00 -3.18
CA THR A 92 -3.39 -14.26 -4.40
C THR A 92 -2.39 -13.14 -4.62
N LEU A 93 -2.01 -12.87 -5.87
CA LEU A 93 -1.26 -11.70 -6.29
C LEU A 93 -2.20 -10.66 -6.89
N ILE A 94 -2.19 -9.44 -6.35
CA ILE A 94 -2.91 -8.28 -6.85
C ILE A 94 -1.90 -7.25 -7.33
N GLU A 95 -2.01 -6.79 -8.57
CA GLU A 95 -1.30 -5.64 -9.12
C GLU A 95 -2.26 -4.45 -9.21
N ALA A 96 -2.11 -3.48 -8.31
CA ALA A 96 -2.87 -2.24 -8.32
C ALA A 96 -2.09 -1.17 -9.08
N VAL A 97 -2.62 -0.75 -10.23
CA VAL A 97 -1.92 0.13 -11.17
C VAL A 97 -2.27 1.58 -10.90
N SER A 98 -1.28 2.39 -10.57
CA SER A 98 -1.42 3.83 -10.31
C SER A 98 -0.20 4.60 -10.85
N LEU A 99 -0.07 5.87 -10.49
CA LEU A 99 1.10 6.71 -10.76
C LEU A 99 1.49 7.51 -9.51
N ARG A 100 2.78 7.53 -9.17
CA ARG A 100 3.30 8.39 -8.10
C ARG A 100 3.44 9.81 -8.61
N TRP A 101 2.65 10.76 -8.06
CA TRP A 101 2.61 12.14 -8.58
C TRP A 101 3.80 13.01 -8.18
N ARG A 102 4.51 12.64 -7.10
CA ARG A 102 5.70 13.35 -6.61
C ARG A 102 6.95 12.51 -6.83
N GLY A 103 8.11 13.11 -6.56
CA GLY A 103 9.38 12.40 -6.49
C GLY A 103 9.33 11.15 -5.61
N HIS A 104 10.29 10.26 -5.86
CA HIS A 104 10.49 9.09 -5.00
C HIS A 104 10.72 9.48 -3.53
N ALA A 105 11.38 10.62 -3.31
CA ALA A 105 11.64 11.21 -2.00
C ALA A 105 11.49 12.73 -2.06
N GLY A 106 11.51 13.40 -0.91
CA GLY A 106 11.32 14.86 -0.83
C GLY A 106 12.33 15.69 -1.62
N HIS A 107 13.52 15.16 -1.90
CA HIS A 107 14.55 15.80 -2.71
C HIS A 107 14.50 15.42 -4.20
N ASP A 108 13.62 14.50 -4.62
CA ASP A 108 13.52 14.03 -5.99
C ASP A 108 12.51 14.88 -6.78
N PRO A 109 12.91 15.58 -7.84
CA PRO A 109 12.01 16.38 -8.65
C PRO A 109 11.17 15.59 -9.66
N ALA A 110 11.32 14.25 -9.74
CA ALA A 110 10.59 13.38 -10.66
C ALA A 110 10.76 13.69 -12.16
N LYS A 111 11.90 14.29 -12.57
CA LYS A 111 12.15 14.71 -13.97
C LYS A 111 12.14 13.58 -15.00
N TYR A 112 12.20 12.33 -14.56
CA TYR A 112 12.14 11.13 -15.41
C TYR A 112 10.71 10.69 -15.72
N VAL A 113 9.70 11.26 -15.04
CA VAL A 113 8.29 10.99 -15.32
C VAL A 113 7.82 11.93 -16.44
N PRO A 114 7.27 11.41 -17.56
CA PRO A 114 6.71 12.24 -18.62
C PRO A 114 5.62 13.16 -18.07
N ARG A 115 5.67 14.44 -18.44
CA ARG A 115 4.75 15.45 -17.94
C ARG A 115 3.31 15.16 -18.34
N GLU A 116 3.11 14.72 -19.57
CA GLU A 116 1.80 14.38 -20.14
C GLU A 116 1.16 13.20 -19.40
N LEU A 117 1.97 12.23 -18.98
CA LEU A 117 1.51 11.11 -18.16
C LEU A 117 1.06 11.57 -16.78
N LEU A 118 1.85 12.45 -16.14
CA LEU A 118 1.51 13.03 -14.85
C LEU A 118 0.21 13.85 -14.92
N GLU A 119 0.11 14.73 -15.92
CA GLU A 119 -1.09 15.56 -16.14
C GLU A 119 -2.33 14.69 -16.39
N HIS A 120 -2.23 13.64 -17.21
CA HIS A 120 -3.33 12.70 -17.41
C HIS A 120 -3.81 12.07 -16.10
N TYR A 121 -2.89 11.56 -15.28
CA TYR A 121 -3.25 10.93 -14.01
C TYR A 121 -3.85 11.92 -13.01
N MET A 122 -3.28 13.12 -12.88
CA MET A 122 -3.78 14.13 -11.96
C MET A 122 -5.16 14.67 -12.34
N LEU A 123 -5.47 14.74 -13.64
CA LEU A 123 -6.74 15.27 -14.14
C LEU A 123 -7.85 14.23 -14.21
N SER A 124 -7.51 12.97 -14.52
CA SER A 124 -8.52 11.95 -14.85
C SER A 124 -8.51 10.74 -13.92
N LYS A 125 -7.46 10.56 -13.11
CA LYS A 125 -7.23 9.36 -12.28
C LYS A 125 -6.91 9.73 -10.82
N ASP A 126 -7.44 10.86 -10.34
CA ASP A 126 -7.39 11.22 -8.92
C ASP A 126 -8.40 10.34 -8.14
N PRO A 127 -7.94 9.36 -7.34
CA PRO A 127 -8.85 8.44 -6.67
C PRO A 127 -9.73 9.15 -5.63
N VAL A 128 -9.26 10.24 -5.02
CA VAL A 128 -10.01 10.97 -3.99
C VAL A 128 -11.14 11.74 -4.66
N LYS A 129 -10.82 12.54 -5.68
CA LYS A 129 -11.84 13.33 -6.40
C LYS A 129 -12.84 12.47 -7.13
N ASN A 130 -12.38 11.41 -7.80
CA ASN A 130 -13.26 10.53 -8.54
C ASN A 130 -14.22 9.81 -7.60
N PHE A 131 -13.74 9.34 -6.45
CA PHE A 131 -14.60 8.67 -5.49
C PHE A 131 -15.52 9.62 -4.73
N GLU A 132 -15.07 10.83 -4.40
CA GLU A 132 -15.93 11.89 -3.83
C GLU A 132 -17.10 12.20 -4.78
N GLN A 133 -16.81 12.43 -6.07
CA GLN A 133 -17.84 12.70 -7.07
C GLN A 133 -18.82 11.53 -7.18
N TYR A 134 -18.29 10.30 -7.23
CA TYR A 134 -19.13 9.10 -7.25
C TYR A 134 -20.08 9.05 -6.04
N LEU A 135 -19.61 9.32 -4.83
CA LEU A 135 -20.44 9.30 -3.63
C LEU A 135 -21.52 10.41 -3.65
N LYS A 136 -21.19 11.60 -4.16
CA LYS A 136 -22.15 12.70 -4.37
C LYS A 136 -23.22 12.31 -5.39
N ASP A 137 -22.82 11.72 -6.51
CA ASP A 137 -23.73 11.26 -7.55
C ASP A 137 -24.68 10.17 -7.04
N GLN A 138 -24.22 9.33 -6.11
CA GLN A 138 -25.04 8.33 -5.42
C GLN A 138 -25.88 8.89 -4.26
N GLY A 139 -25.75 10.19 -3.94
CA GLY A 139 -26.44 10.82 -2.81
C GLY A 139 -26.02 10.28 -1.44
N VAL A 140 -24.83 9.70 -1.33
CA VAL A 140 -24.29 9.14 -0.09
C VAL A 140 -23.67 10.21 0.80
N VAL A 141 -23.13 11.27 0.18
CA VAL A 141 -22.53 12.42 0.88
C VAL A 141 -22.98 13.73 0.21
N THR A 142 -23.05 14.80 0.99
CA THR A 142 -23.21 16.18 0.49
C THR A 142 -21.88 16.96 0.49
N ASP A 143 -21.89 18.19 -0.01
CA ASP A 143 -20.74 19.09 0.09
C ASP A 143 -20.41 19.42 1.56
N GLU A 144 -21.43 19.55 2.41
CA GLU A 144 -21.27 19.76 3.86
C GLU A 144 -20.59 18.56 4.54
N ASP A 145 -21.00 17.32 4.21
CA ASP A 145 -20.37 16.12 4.75
C ASP A 145 -18.87 16.05 4.39
N VAL A 146 -18.54 16.38 3.14
CA VAL A 146 -17.15 16.41 2.66
C VAL A 146 -16.34 17.48 3.39
N ALA A 147 -16.90 18.67 3.56
CA ALA A 147 -16.26 19.75 4.31
C ALA A 147 -16.03 19.37 5.78
N GLU A 148 -16.98 18.68 6.42
CA GLU A 148 -16.84 18.18 7.79
C GLU A 148 -15.70 17.15 7.89
N ILE A 149 -15.62 16.21 6.95
CA ILE A 149 -14.55 15.21 6.90
C ILE A 149 -13.18 15.90 6.73
N GLN A 150 -13.07 16.87 5.82
CA GLN A 150 -11.82 17.62 5.61
C GLN A 150 -11.39 18.36 6.88
N ALA A 151 -12.32 19.09 7.51
CA ALA A 151 -12.04 19.82 8.75
C ALA A 151 -11.65 18.87 9.91
N ARG A 152 -12.22 17.66 9.96
CA ARG A 152 -11.81 16.65 10.94
C ARG A 152 -10.39 16.14 10.67
N VAL A 153 -10.07 15.78 9.42
CA VAL A 153 -8.74 15.30 9.04
C VAL A 153 -7.67 16.36 9.32
N GLU A 154 -7.96 17.64 9.05
CA GLU A 154 -7.06 18.76 9.36
C GLU A 154 -6.79 18.90 10.87
N ARG A 155 -7.83 18.81 11.71
CA ARG A 155 -7.64 18.82 13.18
C ARG A 155 -6.80 17.64 13.66
N GLU A 156 -7.14 16.43 13.23
CA GLU A 156 -6.40 15.21 13.61
C GLU A 156 -4.92 15.29 13.18
N PHE A 157 -4.65 15.86 12.00
CA PHE A 157 -3.30 16.09 11.53
C PHE A 157 -2.54 17.09 12.42
N GLU A 158 -3.15 18.23 12.76
CA GLU A 158 -2.51 19.24 13.59
C GLU A 158 -2.25 18.72 15.02
N GLU A 159 -3.22 18.03 15.62
CA GLU A 159 -3.07 17.39 16.92
C GLU A 159 -1.89 16.38 16.92
N GLY A 160 -1.81 15.55 15.88
CA GLY A 160 -0.70 14.61 15.70
C GLY A 160 0.65 15.30 15.47
N HIS A 161 0.66 16.43 14.76
CA HIS A 161 1.85 17.25 14.53
C HIS A 161 2.36 17.86 15.83
N GLU A 162 1.48 18.51 16.61
CA GLU A 162 1.81 19.10 17.90
C GLU A 162 2.32 18.04 18.88
N TYR A 163 1.66 16.88 18.94
CA TYR A 163 2.11 15.74 19.73
C TYR A 163 3.53 15.29 19.33
N ALA A 164 3.80 15.17 18.04
CA ALA A 164 5.12 14.76 17.54
C ALA A 164 6.22 15.79 17.89
N LEU A 165 5.92 17.09 17.82
CA LEU A 165 6.87 18.15 18.18
C LEU A 165 7.09 18.26 19.70
N ALA A 166 6.04 18.03 20.50
CA ALA A 166 6.12 18.08 21.95
C ALA A 166 6.70 16.79 22.56
N SER A 167 6.79 15.71 21.79
CA SER A 167 7.36 14.44 22.23
C SER A 167 8.85 14.62 22.57
N PRO A 168 9.31 14.10 23.72
CA PRO A 168 10.72 14.17 24.07
C PRO A 168 11.57 13.41 23.06
N PHE A 169 12.79 13.90 22.80
CA PHE A 169 13.77 13.12 22.07
C PHE A 169 14.10 11.82 22.83
N PRO A 170 14.46 10.74 22.12
CA PRO A 170 14.97 9.56 22.79
C PRO A 170 16.25 9.91 23.57
N GLU A 171 16.39 9.32 24.75
CA GLU A 171 17.59 9.45 25.56
C GLU A 171 18.72 8.60 24.94
N PRO A 172 20.01 8.93 25.13
CA PRO A 172 21.12 8.17 24.55
C PRO A 172 21.08 6.65 24.86
N GLY A 173 20.53 6.26 26.02
CA GLY A 173 20.38 4.85 26.41
C GLY A 173 19.32 4.09 25.60
N ASP A 174 18.40 4.80 24.96
CA ASP A 174 17.32 4.20 24.14
C ASP A 174 17.86 3.51 22.89
N VAL A 175 19.09 3.81 22.46
CA VAL A 175 19.71 3.21 21.26
C VAL A 175 19.81 1.69 21.31
N THR A 176 19.85 1.11 22.52
CA THR A 176 19.92 -0.35 22.74
C THR A 176 18.55 -0.99 22.99
N LYS A 177 17.49 -0.19 23.15
CA LYS A 177 16.15 -0.71 23.41
C LYS A 177 15.64 -1.48 22.18
N GLY A 178 14.97 -2.58 22.44
CA GLY A 178 14.45 -3.48 21.41
C GLY A 178 15.50 -4.36 20.71
N TRP A 179 16.77 -4.33 21.13
CA TRP A 179 17.76 -5.32 20.68
C TRP A 179 17.52 -6.70 21.26
N TRP A 180 17.09 -6.74 22.52
CA TRP A 180 16.73 -7.94 23.28
C TRP A 180 15.32 -7.79 23.85
N VAL A 181 14.70 -8.91 24.23
CA VAL A 181 13.31 -8.95 24.69
C VAL A 181 13.15 -8.21 26.02
N GLU A 182 14.14 -8.32 26.89
CA GLU A 182 14.13 -7.78 28.25
C GLU A 182 14.19 -6.25 28.29
N ASP A 183 14.63 -5.62 27.20
CA ASP A 183 14.83 -4.16 27.07
C ASP A 183 14.03 -3.57 25.90
N GLY A 184 12.94 -4.24 25.50
CA GLY A 184 12.08 -3.83 24.39
C GLY A 184 11.02 -2.80 24.78
N TYR A 185 10.41 -2.18 23.77
CA TYR A 185 9.22 -1.32 23.93
C TYR A 185 7.92 -2.12 24.18
N TRP A 186 8.03 -3.43 24.39
CA TRP A 186 6.89 -4.34 24.51
C TRP A 186 6.65 -4.67 25.99
N VAL A 187 5.51 -4.22 26.53
CA VAL A 187 5.13 -4.42 27.94
C VAL A 187 4.10 -5.54 28.16
N GLY A 188 3.68 -6.26 27.12
CA GLY A 188 2.66 -7.31 27.20
C GLY A 188 3.03 -8.61 26.47
N GLU A 189 2.38 -9.72 26.83
CA GLU A 189 2.49 -10.97 26.06
C GLU A 189 1.93 -10.76 24.64
N PRO A 190 2.60 -11.24 23.57
CA PRO A 190 2.07 -11.17 22.22
C PRO A 190 0.76 -11.98 22.13
N GLY A 191 -0.37 -11.28 22.14
CA GLY A 191 -1.70 -11.87 22.01
C GLY A 191 -1.93 -12.48 20.63
N ARG A 192 -2.70 -13.58 20.56
CA ARG A 192 -3.16 -14.18 19.29
C ARG A 192 -4.26 -13.38 18.58
N GLY A 193 -4.85 -12.38 19.23
CA GLY A 193 -5.75 -11.40 18.61
C GLY A 193 -4.93 -10.20 18.18
N GLY A 194 -4.60 -10.10 16.89
CA GLY A 194 -3.71 -9.06 16.39
C GLY A 194 -4.10 -7.66 16.83
N GLY A 195 -3.11 -6.90 17.26
CA GLY A 195 -3.23 -5.52 17.76
C GLY A 195 -2.52 -5.39 19.11
N THR A 196 -1.41 -4.67 19.13
CA THR A 196 -0.78 -4.24 20.38
C THR A 196 -1.52 -2.99 20.84
N GLU A 197 -2.10 -3.04 22.04
CA GLU A 197 -2.47 -1.81 22.74
C GLU A 197 -1.18 -1.01 22.95
N ALA A 198 -1.11 0.16 22.34
CA ALA A 198 -0.03 1.11 22.58
C ALA A 198 -0.29 1.80 23.93
N SER A 199 0.75 1.86 24.76
CA SER A 199 0.79 2.69 25.97
C SER A 199 0.84 4.18 25.63
#